data_AF-Q0VS62-F1
#
_entry.id   AF-Q0VS62-F1
#
_cell.length_a   1.000
_cell.length_b   1.000
_cell.length_c   1.000
_cell.angle_alpha   90.00
_cell.angle_beta   90.00
_cell.angle_gamma   90.00
#
_symmetry.space_group_name_H-M   'P 1'
#
loop_
_entity.id
_entity.type
_entity.pdbx_description
1 polymer ?
#
loop_
_entity_poly.entity_id
_entity_poly.type
_entity_poly.pdbx_seq_one_letter_code
_entity_poly.pdbx_strand_id
1 'polypeptide(L)'
;MLACYALTCVVHRPSWHNLNCRWVNEEPLLMRTLCLFVWLMLLAACDPGQLPADVRLPDGAVYEGDVKSNLFHGEGTLTWPGGRRYKGEFQDGLMTGEGRLEERDGCVQEGQFVNGVLNGEGAYTCQDASWQGEFKDGELIKGSVEYLDDNSYQGEFRDFQPHGQGLWVTASGEQFEGTFADGYMVKGSYRNDEGYHYQGEFDFFTFEGKGVLTRPDGAVIRADFEKGKAQGPGTRTRFDDGGTAVVEKGFFVRGDYYPSEKAWRQRKQRQAAAMEARLYTESSRLQSVLSSLAPQRPGVRDVYLLVVGGDGTEAVFAREVDWVAQRLDSVFNLKRRHVRLINGGSDDLPLATRTSIQESLKALDALMDPNEDLLLMHVVSHGSPNGDLVLDDKSLKLNNLSVADGKAWLDELAARHQWLVVSACYSGKWVESLASPERVVFSSAAADRTSFGCGDDSERTWFSKALYGEAMLAGVQDPDAWFEAAEENVSLMEKERGTEDDDLSLPQKSVGGNFLQWWQADKTAVVIPVRP
;
A
#
# COMPACT_ATOMS: atom_id res chain seq x y z
N MET A 1 -46.37 -32.18 -43.01
CA MET A 1 -46.35 -33.35 -42.11
C MET A 1 -44.90 -33.63 -41.75
N LEU A 2 -44.64 -33.73 -40.44
CA LEU A 2 -43.56 -34.42 -39.70
C LEU A 2 -42.72 -35.45 -40.51
N ALA A 3 -41.44 -35.76 -40.25
CA ALA A 3 -40.57 -35.58 -39.08
C ALA A 3 -39.08 -35.83 -39.47
N CYS A 4 -38.19 -35.45 -38.55
CA CYS A 4 -36.77 -35.78 -38.42
C CYS A 4 -36.35 -37.22 -38.74
N TYR A 5 -35.09 -37.43 -39.15
CA TYR A 5 -34.04 -38.08 -38.33
C TYR A 5 -32.63 -37.87 -38.93
N ALA A 6 -31.65 -37.84 -38.03
CA ALA A 6 -30.24 -37.50 -38.18
C ALA A 6 -29.36 -38.62 -38.80
N LEU A 7 -28.16 -38.28 -39.29
CA LEU A 7 -26.86 -38.73 -38.74
C LEU A 7 -25.66 -38.25 -39.61
N THR A 8 -24.63 -37.76 -38.92
CA THR A 8 -23.26 -37.48 -39.37
C THR A 8 -22.40 -38.75 -39.45
N CYS A 9 -21.50 -38.84 -40.45
CA CYS A 9 -20.04 -39.07 -40.33
C CYS A 9 -19.39 -39.73 -41.56
N VAL A 10 -18.51 -38.93 -42.21
CA VAL A 10 -17.09 -39.20 -42.55
C VAL A 10 -16.65 -40.57 -43.10
N VAL A 11 -16.33 -40.54 -44.41
CA VAL A 11 -15.11 -40.97 -45.13
C VAL A 11 -14.37 -42.25 -44.70
N HIS A 12 -14.21 -43.18 -45.66
CA HIS A 12 -12.96 -43.93 -45.90
C HIS A 12 -12.73 -44.24 -47.40
N ARG A 13 -11.51 -43.93 -47.85
CA ARG A 13 -10.82 -44.20 -49.14
C ARG A 13 -10.51 -45.71 -49.36
N PRO A 14 -9.70 -46.16 -50.35
CA PRO A 14 -9.43 -45.78 -51.77
C PRO A 14 -9.55 -47.03 -52.72
N SER A 15 -9.33 -47.02 -54.06
CA SER A 15 -8.00 -47.02 -54.69
C SER A 15 -7.96 -47.65 -56.12
N TRP A 16 -6.97 -47.20 -56.91
CA TRP A 16 -6.22 -47.80 -58.05
C TRP A 16 -6.82 -48.00 -59.48
N HIS A 17 -6.26 -47.29 -60.47
CA HIS A 17 -5.29 -47.75 -61.52
C HIS A 17 -5.17 -46.67 -62.62
N ASN A 18 -4.04 -45.93 -62.71
CA ASN A 18 -2.91 -46.16 -63.63
C ASN A 18 -3.26 -46.27 -65.13
N LEU A 19 -2.83 -45.30 -65.95
CA LEU A 19 -1.88 -45.52 -67.05
C LEU A 19 -1.42 -44.20 -67.71
N ASN A 20 -0.12 -44.17 -67.99
CA ASN A 20 0.69 -43.10 -68.55
C ASN A 20 0.41 -42.79 -70.02
N CYS A 21 0.70 -41.55 -70.46
CA CYS A 21 1.68 -41.30 -71.52
C CYS A 21 2.07 -39.81 -71.58
N ARG A 22 3.38 -39.56 -71.61
CA ARG A 22 4.08 -38.26 -71.78
C ARG A 22 4.33 -37.96 -73.27
N TRP A 23 4.79 -36.73 -73.53
CA TRP A 23 5.66 -36.16 -74.60
C TRP A 23 5.02 -34.84 -75.08
N VAL A 24 5.33 -33.66 -74.51
CA VAL A 24 6.54 -32.82 -74.67
C VAL A 24 6.65 -32.23 -76.09
N ASN A 25 6.28 -30.97 -76.32
CA ASN A 25 7.18 -29.83 -76.61
C ASN A 25 6.49 -28.62 -77.31
N GLU A 26 6.94 -27.43 -76.87
CA GLU A 26 7.22 -26.21 -77.68
C GLU A 26 6.08 -25.28 -78.17
N GLU A 27 6.08 -24.04 -77.66
CA GLU A 27 5.58 -22.82 -78.32
C GLU A 27 6.55 -22.39 -79.48
N PRO A 28 6.44 -21.25 -80.23
CA PRO A 28 5.48 -20.12 -80.15
C PRO A 28 5.11 -19.43 -81.51
N LEU A 29 4.32 -18.34 -81.40
CA LEU A 29 4.30 -17.08 -82.21
C LEU A 29 3.47 -16.93 -83.52
N LEU A 30 2.82 -15.75 -83.54
CA LEU A 30 2.46 -14.84 -84.64
C LEU A 30 1.11 -14.98 -85.40
N MET A 31 0.15 -14.15 -84.98
CA MET A 31 -0.24 -12.91 -85.70
C MET A 31 -0.72 -13.07 -87.15
N ARG A 32 -2.05 -12.92 -87.37
CA ARG A 32 -2.69 -12.05 -88.40
C ARG A 32 -4.18 -12.33 -88.53
N THR A 33 -5.03 -11.45 -87.99
CA THR A 33 -6.01 -10.72 -88.82
C THR A 33 -6.54 -9.49 -88.07
N LEU A 34 -5.92 -8.34 -88.36
CA LEU A 34 -6.53 -7.02 -88.21
C LEU A 34 -7.67 -6.90 -89.25
N CYS A 35 -8.88 -6.57 -88.80
CA CYS A 35 -9.87 -5.71 -89.47
C CYS A 35 -11.27 -5.94 -88.87
N LEU A 36 -11.52 -5.32 -87.72
CA LEU A 36 -12.86 -4.88 -87.26
C LEU A 36 -12.64 -3.89 -86.12
N PHE A 37 -11.83 -2.88 -86.41
CA PHE A 37 -11.70 -1.66 -85.61
C PHE A 37 -12.49 -0.58 -86.33
N VAL A 38 -13.14 0.30 -85.56
CA VAL A 38 -13.78 1.55 -85.99
C VAL A 38 -15.17 1.40 -86.61
N TRP A 39 -16.22 1.26 -85.79
CA TRP A 39 -17.51 1.97 -85.97
C TRP A 39 -18.51 1.83 -84.80
N LEU A 40 -18.05 1.83 -83.54
CA LEU A 40 -18.96 2.01 -82.39
C LEU A 40 -18.22 2.55 -81.14
N MET A 41 -17.43 3.61 -81.34
CA MET A 41 -17.27 4.64 -80.30
C MET A 41 -18.25 5.76 -80.66
N LEU A 42 -19.38 5.83 -79.94
CA LEU A 42 -20.15 7.04 -79.60
C LEU A 42 -21.45 6.62 -78.89
N LEU A 43 -21.30 6.08 -77.68
CA LEU A 43 -22.25 6.35 -76.61
C LEU A 43 -21.42 6.71 -75.39
N ALA A 44 -21.26 8.02 -75.21
CA ALA A 44 -21.03 8.58 -73.90
C ALA A 44 -22.24 8.20 -73.04
N ALA A 45 -22.02 7.34 -72.06
CA ALA A 45 -22.83 7.32 -70.86
C ALA A 45 -21.81 7.33 -69.72
N CYS A 46 -21.86 8.39 -68.93
CA CYS A 46 -21.20 8.49 -67.65
C CYS A 46 -21.26 7.14 -66.94
N ASP A 47 -20.10 6.58 -66.61
CA ASP A 47 -20.02 5.82 -65.39
C ASP A 47 -20.33 6.85 -64.28
N PRO A 48 -21.43 6.72 -63.52
CA PRO A 48 -21.59 7.55 -62.35
C PRO A 48 -20.53 7.04 -61.37
N GLY A 49 -19.35 7.66 -61.43
CA GLY A 49 -18.59 7.86 -60.21
C GLY A 49 -19.55 8.58 -59.26
N GLN A 50 -20.26 7.82 -58.42
CA GLN A 50 -20.86 8.33 -57.20
C GLN A 50 -19.70 8.91 -56.40
N LEU A 51 -19.43 10.20 -56.64
CA LEU A 51 -18.72 10.99 -55.66
C LEU A 51 -19.57 10.90 -54.39
N PRO A 52 -19.00 10.57 -53.22
CA PRO A 52 -19.75 10.60 -51.98
C PRO A 52 -20.38 11.99 -51.88
N ALA A 53 -21.71 12.03 -51.79
CA ALA A 53 -22.39 13.28 -51.55
C ALA A 53 -22.15 13.59 -50.08
N ASP A 54 -21.21 14.47 -49.77
CA ASP A 54 -21.07 15.05 -48.44
C ASP A 54 -22.38 15.78 -48.11
N VAL A 55 -23.31 15.11 -47.45
CA VAL A 55 -24.60 15.70 -47.06
C VAL A 55 -24.34 16.57 -45.84
N ARG A 56 -24.45 17.88 -46.02
CA ARG A 56 -24.42 18.84 -44.91
C ARG A 56 -25.82 19.02 -44.35
N LEU A 57 -26.00 18.67 -43.08
CA LEU A 57 -27.26 18.81 -42.35
C LEU A 57 -27.44 20.24 -41.82
N PRO A 58 -28.68 20.69 -41.56
CA PRO A 58 -28.96 22.04 -41.04
C PRO A 58 -28.29 22.35 -39.69
N ASP A 59 -27.98 21.33 -38.90
CA ASP A 59 -27.27 21.46 -37.63
C ASP A 59 -25.75 21.58 -37.80
N GLY A 60 -25.24 21.49 -39.03
CA GLY A 60 -23.82 21.56 -39.37
C GLY A 60 -23.11 20.21 -39.40
N ALA A 61 -23.81 19.09 -39.14
CA ALA A 61 -23.23 17.76 -39.30
C ALA A 61 -22.97 17.43 -40.77
N VAL A 62 -21.94 16.62 -41.02
CA VAL A 62 -21.55 16.16 -42.35
C VAL A 62 -21.68 14.64 -42.38
N TYR A 63 -22.47 14.14 -43.32
CA TYR A 63 -22.58 12.71 -43.59
C TYR A 63 -21.89 12.37 -44.92
N GLU A 64 -21.02 11.36 -44.87
CA GLU A 64 -20.31 10.79 -46.01
C GLU A 64 -20.72 9.32 -46.14
N GLY A 65 -21.58 8.99 -47.11
CA GLY A 65 -22.08 7.63 -47.29
C GLY A 65 -23.26 7.54 -48.25
N ASP A 66 -23.88 6.36 -48.32
CA ASP A 66 -25.03 6.11 -49.19
C ASP A 66 -26.33 6.71 -48.63
N VAL A 67 -27.20 7.18 -49.54
CA VAL A 67 -28.50 7.76 -49.19
C VAL A 67 -29.58 7.05 -49.97
N LYS A 68 -30.63 6.59 -49.26
CA LYS A 68 -31.80 5.95 -49.85
C LYS A 68 -33.07 6.68 -49.39
N SER A 69 -33.89 7.11 -50.34
CA SER A 69 -35.14 7.85 -50.05
C SER A 69 -34.93 9.08 -49.15
N ASN A 70 -33.82 9.83 -49.37
CA ASN A 70 -33.40 10.99 -48.56
C ASN A 70 -33.04 10.67 -47.09
N LEU A 71 -32.78 9.41 -46.74
CA LEU A 71 -32.31 8.98 -45.43
C LEU A 71 -30.94 8.29 -45.56
N PHE A 72 -30.10 8.40 -44.53
CA PHE A 72 -28.81 7.70 -44.47
C PHE A 72 -29.03 6.19 -44.53
N HIS A 73 -28.25 5.50 -45.35
CA HIS A 73 -28.42 4.07 -45.58
C HIS A 73 -27.10 3.41 -45.95
N GLY A 74 -26.89 2.15 -45.55
CA GLY A 74 -25.63 1.44 -45.82
C GLY A 74 -24.47 2.00 -45.00
N GLU A 75 -23.25 1.75 -45.45
CA GLU A 75 -22.04 2.21 -44.77
C GLU A 75 -21.87 3.72 -44.90
N GLY A 76 -21.52 4.40 -43.80
CA GLY A 76 -21.26 5.83 -43.83
C GLY A 76 -20.52 6.36 -42.61
N THR A 77 -20.11 7.61 -42.70
CA THR A 77 -19.50 8.37 -41.60
C THR A 77 -20.32 9.63 -41.35
N LEU A 78 -20.81 9.80 -40.12
CA LEU A 78 -21.52 11.00 -39.66
C LEU A 78 -20.63 11.76 -38.68
N THR A 79 -20.25 12.99 -39.04
CA THR A 79 -19.43 13.87 -38.21
C THR A 79 -20.25 15.07 -37.76
N TRP A 80 -20.44 15.23 -36.45
CA TRP A 80 -21.17 16.37 -35.90
C TRP A 80 -20.22 17.55 -35.62
N PRO A 81 -20.74 18.79 -35.59
CA PRO A 81 -19.97 19.93 -35.10
C PRO A 81 -19.45 19.65 -33.69
N GLY A 82 -18.19 20.00 -33.44
CA GLY A 82 -17.53 19.75 -32.16
C GLY A 82 -16.84 18.39 -32.03
N GLY A 83 -16.74 17.61 -33.11
CA GLY A 83 -15.79 16.49 -33.21
C GLY A 83 -16.33 15.10 -32.88
N ARG A 84 -17.58 14.96 -32.46
CA ARG A 84 -18.26 13.66 -32.33
C ARG A 84 -18.36 13.01 -33.71
N ARG A 85 -18.07 11.72 -33.83
CA ARG A 85 -18.05 11.00 -35.12
C ARG A 85 -18.57 9.58 -34.98
N TYR A 86 -19.49 9.18 -35.85
CA TYR A 86 -19.90 7.79 -36.01
C TYR A 86 -19.45 7.26 -37.37
N LYS A 87 -18.96 6.04 -37.43
CA LYS A 87 -18.65 5.31 -38.65
C LYS A 87 -19.23 3.89 -38.56
N GLY A 88 -20.10 3.52 -39.49
CA GLY A 88 -20.75 2.20 -39.50
C GLY A 88 -21.98 2.17 -40.38
N GLU A 89 -22.83 1.18 -40.14
CA GLU A 89 -24.04 0.97 -40.93
C GLU A 89 -25.19 1.92 -40.53
N PHE A 90 -26.00 2.30 -41.53
CA PHE A 90 -27.20 3.10 -41.35
C PHE A 90 -28.41 2.42 -41.99
N GLN A 91 -29.56 2.48 -41.31
CA GLN A 91 -30.85 2.07 -41.86
C GLN A 91 -31.91 3.11 -41.52
N ASP A 92 -32.60 3.61 -42.57
CA ASP A 92 -33.66 4.60 -42.46
C ASP A 92 -33.25 5.84 -41.62
N GLY A 93 -31.98 6.26 -41.73
CA GLY A 93 -31.42 7.42 -41.04
C GLY A 93 -30.86 7.14 -39.64
N LEU A 94 -30.98 5.91 -39.12
CA LEU A 94 -30.50 5.53 -37.79
C LEU A 94 -29.22 4.69 -37.89
N MET A 95 -28.31 4.88 -36.93
CA MET A 95 -27.12 4.04 -36.77
C MET A 95 -27.57 2.62 -36.39
N THR A 96 -27.09 1.63 -37.14
CA THR A 96 -27.40 0.22 -36.91
C THR A 96 -26.22 -0.68 -37.28
N GLY A 97 -26.34 -2.00 -37.15
CA GLY A 97 -25.29 -2.94 -37.55
C GLY A 97 -23.99 -2.72 -36.79
N GLU A 98 -22.86 -3.08 -37.39
CA GLU A 98 -21.56 -2.81 -36.79
C GLU A 98 -21.18 -1.34 -36.96
N GLY A 99 -20.62 -0.73 -35.93
CA GLY A 99 -20.19 0.65 -36.00
C GLY A 99 -19.26 1.08 -34.89
N ARG A 100 -18.75 2.31 -35.01
CA ARG A 100 -17.85 2.94 -34.06
C ARG A 100 -18.21 4.40 -33.85
N LEU A 101 -18.55 4.76 -32.63
CA LEU A 101 -18.91 6.10 -32.17
C LEU A 101 -17.79 6.69 -31.31
N GLU A 102 -17.18 7.77 -31.76
CA GLU A 102 -16.26 8.60 -30.99
C GLU A 102 -16.99 9.82 -30.43
N GLU A 103 -16.98 9.95 -29.12
CA GLU A 103 -17.52 11.10 -28.41
C GLU A 103 -16.47 12.23 -28.27
N ARG A 104 -16.93 13.43 -27.94
CA ARG A 104 -16.07 14.63 -27.91
C ARG A 104 -15.01 14.61 -26.81
N ASP A 105 -15.28 13.87 -25.74
CA ASP A 105 -14.41 13.65 -24.59
C ASP A 105 -13.37 12.53 -24.84
N GLY A 106 -13.38 11.92 -26.03
CA GLY A 106 -12.47 10.85 -26.41
C GLY A 106 -12.99 9.46 -26.07
N CYS A 107 -14.19 9.34 -25.48
CA CYS A 107 -14.79 8.05 -25.20
C CYS A 107 -15.29 7.40 -26.50
N VAL A 108 -15.11 6.08 -26.61
CA VAL A 108 -15.34 5.31 -27.83
C VAL A 108 -16.29 4.17 -27.54
N GLN A 109 -17.33 4.03 -28.35
CA GLN A 109 -18.20 2.85 -28.39
C GLN A 109 -17.99 2.13 -29.72
N GLU A 110 -17.85 0.81 -29.70
CA GLU A 110 -17.64 -0.01 -30.88
C GLU A 110 -18.43 -1.33 -30.76
N GLY A 111 -19.09 -1.76 -31.84
CA GLY A 111 -19.87 -3.00 -31.86
C GLY A 111 -21.24 -2.82 -32.50
N GLN A 112 -22.22 -3.60 -32.03
CA GLN A 112 -23.55 -3.65 -32.63
C GLN A 112 -24.43 -2.48 -32.18
N PHE A 113 -25.03 -1.77 -33.14
CA PHE A 113 -25.97 -0.68 -32.90
C PHE A 113 -27.38 -1.05 -33.32
N VAL A 114 -28.37 -0.64 -32.53
CA VAL A 114 -29.80 -0.72 -32.86
C VAL A 114 -30.44 0.61 -32.51
N ASN A 115 -31.05 1.27 -33.49
CA ASN A 115 -31.72 2.56 -33.32
C ASN A 115 -30.84 3.65 -32.67
N GLY A 116 -29.53 3.68 -32.98
CA GLY A 116 -28.64 4.72 -32.48
C GLY A 116 -27.90 4.42 -31.17
N VAL A 117 -28.14 3.28 -30.53
CA VAL A 117 -27.48 2.88 -29.28
C VAL A 117 -26.81 1.53 -29.40
N LEU A 118 -25.73 1.32 -28.63
CA LEU A 118 -25.03 0.05 -28.54
C LEU A 118 -25.97 -1.03 -27.96
N ASN A 119 -26.13 -2.14 -28.68
CA ASN A 119 -27.06 -3.22 -28.35
C ASN A 119 -26.59 -4.53 -29.01
N GLY A 120 -26.28 -5.53 -28.20
CA GLY A 120 -25.57 -6.74 -28.62
C GLY A 120 -24.12 -6.74 -28.12
N GLU A 121 -23.25 -7.46 -28.81
CA GLU A 121 -21.82 -7.49 -28.47
C GLU A 121 -21.15 -6.15 -28.81
N GLY A 122 -20.31 -5.66 -27.91
CA GLY A 122 -19.58 -4.43 -28.12
C GLY A 122 -18.48 -4.16 -27.10
N ALA A 123 -17.88 -2.98 -27.23
CA ALA A 123 -16.91 -2.43 -26.32
C ALA A 123 -17.16 -0.94 -26.12
N TYR A 124 -16.83 -0.47 -24.93
CA TYR A 124 -16.83 0.94 -24.57
C TYR A 124 -15.50 1.26 -23.89
N THR A 125 -14.79 2.28 -24.35
CA THR A 125 -13.54 2.73 -23.74
C THR A 125 -13.69 4.20 -23.39
N CYS A 126 -13.46 4.57 -22.15
CA CYS A 126 -13.61 5.94 -21.70
C CYS A 126 -12.69 6.20 -20.52
N GLN A 127 -11.93 7.30 -20.58
CA GLN A 127 -10.94 7.65 -19.57
C GLN A 127 -9.99 6.46 -19.32
N ASP A 128 -10.01 5.95 -18.08
CA ASP A 128 -9.04 5.01 -17.55
C ASP A 128 -9.62 3.57 -17.46
N ALA A 129 -10.66 3.28 -18.24
CA ALA A 129 -11.32 1.98 -18.24
C ALA A 129 -11.81 1.55 -19.63
N SER A 130 -11.78 0.23 -19.85
CA SER A 130 -12.27 -0.41 -21.08
C SER A 130 -13.23 -1.55 -20.73
N TRP A 131 -14.47 -1.41 -21.15
CA TRP A 131 -15.56 -2.37 -20.98
C TRP A 131 -15.79 -3.16 -22.27
N GLN A 132 -16.10 -4.44 -22.16
CA GLN A 132 -16.44 -5.31 -23.29
C GLN A 132 -17.49 -6.33 -22.90
N GLY A 133 -18.47 -6.60 -23.77
CA GLY A 133 -19.45 -7.66 -23.57
C GLY A 133 -20.81 -7.38 -24.20
N GLU A 134 -21.86 -7.87 -23.55
CA GLU A 134 -23.24 -7.74 -23.98
C GLU A 134 -23.85 -6.43 -23.48
N PHE A 135 -24.27 -5.60 -24.43
CA PHE A 135 -24.96 -4.32 -24.20
C PHE A 135 -26.45 -4.44 -24.49
N LYS A 136 -27.27 -3.73 -23.73
CA LYS A 136 -28.69 -3.59 -23.96
C LYS A 136 -29.09 -2.14 -23.72
N ASP A 137 -29.70 -1.53 -24.74
CA ASP A 137 -30.17 -0.14 -24.70
C ASP A 137 -29.06 0.87 -24.28
N GLY A 138 -27.81 0.59 -24.68
CA GLY A 138 -26.64 1.41 -24.36
C GLY A 138 -25.95 1.07 -23.03
N GLU A 139 -26.48 0.16 -22.23
CA GLU A 139 -25.90 -0.25 -20.96
C GLU A 139 -25.22 -1.62 -21.08
N LEU A 140 -24.03 -1.77 -20.50
CA LEU A 140 -23.40 -3.09 -20.36
C LEU A 140 -24.17 -3.89 -19.30
N ILE A 141 -24.66 -5.08 -19.65
CA ILE A 141 -25.37 -5.97 -18.73
C ILE A 141 -24.52 -7.15 -18.27
N LYS A 142 -23.55 -7.57 -19.09
CA LYS A 142 -22.63 -8.66 -18.79
C LYS A 142 -21.36 -8.54 -19.61
N GLY A 143 -20.20 -8.76 -19.01
CA GLY A 143 -18.94 -8.61 -19.74
C GLY A 143 -17.72 -8.59 -18.84
N SER A 144 -16.72 -7.82 -19.26
CA SER A 144 -15.53 -7.51 -18.49
C SER A 144 -15.20 -6.03 -18.54
N VAL A 145 -14.49 -5.55 -17.52
CA VAL A 145 -13.85 -4.24 -17.49
C VAL A 145 -12.39 -4.41 -17.05
N GLU A 146 -11.50 -3.74 -17.77
CA GLU A 146 -10.08 -3.57 -17.42
C GLU A 146 -9.86 -2.10 -17.04
N TYR A 147 -9.21 -1.88 -15.90
CA TYR A 147 -8.87 -0.54 -15.37
C TYR A 147 -7.37 -0.27 -15.60
N LEU A 148 -6.96 1.01 -15.66
CA LEU A 148 -5.54 1.39 -15.85
C LEU A 148 -4.60 0.94 -14.74
N ASP A 149 -5.13 0.61 -13.56
CA ASP A 149 -4.36 0.13 -12.42
C ASP A 149 -4.19 -1.41 -12.43
N ASP A 150 -4.37 -2.06 -13.58
CA ASP A 150 -4.31 -3.51 -13.79
C ASP A 150 -5.37 -4.31 -13.00
N ASN A 151 -6.34 -3.65 -12.37
CA ASN A 151 -7.52 -4.32 -11.83
C ASN A 151 -8.46 -4.73 -12.97
N SER A 152 -9.19 -5.83 -12.77
CA SER A 152 -10.21 -6.26 -13.72
C SER A 152 -11.42 -6.85 -13.01
N TYR A 153 -12.57 -6.76 -13.68
CA TYR A 153 -13.79 -7.41 -13.25
C TYR A 153 -14.48 -8.10 -14.42
N GLN A 154 -14.97 -9.32 -14.20
CA GLN A 154 -15.78 -10.06 -15.15
C GLN A 154 -17.06 -10.53 -14.48
N GLY A 155 -18.22 -10.17 -15.04
CA GLY A 155 -19.50 -10.50 -14.41
C GLY A 155 -20.68 -9.75 -15.00
N GLU A 156 -21.71 -9.58 -14.17
CA GLU A 156 -22.88 -8.78 -14.48
C GLU A 156 -22.62 -7.29 -14.15
N PHE A 157 -23.34 -6.41 -14.83
CA PHE A 157 -23.18 -4.97 -14.68
C PHE A 157 -24.53 -4.29 -14.50
N ARG A 158 -24.50 -3.15 -13.80
CA ARG A 158 -25.59 -2.18 -13.72
C ARG A 158 -24.98 -0.79 -13.63
N ASP A 159 -25.44 0.15 -14.46
CA ASP A 159 -24.89 1.51 -14.51
C ASP A 159 -23.35 1.54 -14.71
N PHE A 160 -22.82 0.62 -15.54
CA PHE A 160 -21.38 0.41 -15.77
C PHE A 160 -20.54 0.02 -14.53
N GLN A 161 -21.20 -0.33 -13.41
CA GLN A 161 -20.55 -0.82 -12.20
C GLN A 161 -20.74 -2.34 -12.06
N PRO A 162 -19.78 -3.04 -11.41
CA PRO A 162 -19.95 -4.42 -10.99
C PRO A 162 -21.27 -4.65 -10.24
N HIS A 163 -22.04 -5.64 -10.68
CA HIS A 163 -23.32 -6.02 -10.08
C HIS A 163 -23.54 -7.53 -10.20
N GLY A 164 -24.50 -8.11 -9.47
CA GLY A 164 -24.84 -9.52 -9.62
C GLY A 164 -23.66 -10.45 -9.34
N GLN A 165 -23.52 -11.55 -10.08
CA GLN A 165 -22.36 -12.44 -9.95
C GLN A 165 -21.16 -11.96 -10.76
N GLY A 166 -19.97 -12.08 -10.19
CA GLY A 166 -18.73 -11.83 -10.93
C GLY A 166 -17.46 -12.24 -10.19
N LEU A 167 -16.34 -11.97 -10.86
CA LEU A 167 -14.98 -12.16 -10.40
C LEU A 167 -14.24 -10.84 -10.56
N TRP A 168 -13.73 -10.29 -9.46
CA TRP A 168 -12.77 -9.20 -9.46
C TRP A 168 -11.37 -9.75 -9.24
N VAL A 169 -10.41 -9.30 -10.04
CA VAL A 169 -8.99 -9.64 -9.91
C VAL A 169 -8.21 -8.33 -9.73
N THR A 170 -7.43 -8.22 -8.66
CA THR A 170 -6.58 -7.06 -8.44
C THR A 170 -5.27 -7.15 -9.24
N ALA A 171 -4.56 -6.04 -9.39
CA ALA A 171 -3.21 -6.02 -9.95
C ALA A 171 -2.22 -6.98 -9.23
N SER A 172 -2.38 -7.13 -7.91
CA SER A 172 -1.62 -8.06 -7.08
C SER A 172 -2.01 -9.53 -7.25
N GLY A 173 -3.04 -9.83 -8.06
CA GLY A 173 -3.51 -11.19 -8.33
C GLY A 173 -4.49 -11.74 -7.28
N GLU A 174 -4.98 -10.90 -6.36
CA GLU A 174 -6.04 -11.27 -5.42
C GLU A 174 -7.36 -11.43 -6.16
N GLN A 175 -8.15 -12.43 -5.75
CA GLN A 175 -9.37 -12.81 -6.47
C GLN A 175 -10.57 -12.77 -5.53
N PHE A 176 -11.59 -12.03 -5.93
CA PHE A 176 -12.86 -11.85 -5.22
C PHE A 176 -14.00 -12.33 -6.10
N GLU A 177 -14.59 -13.46 -5.75
CA GLU A 177 -15.60 -14.15 -6.56
C GLU A 177 -16.92 -14.23 -5.78
N GLY A 178 -18.00 -13.71 -6.35
CA GLY A 178 -19.31 -13.78 -5.71
C GLY A 178 -20.26 -12.68 -6.15
N THR A 179 -21.06 -12.20 -5.20
CA THR A 179 -22.12 -11.22 -5.43
C THR A 179 -21.62 -9.80 -5.20
N PHE A 180 -21.89 -8.91 -6.16
CA PHE A 180 -21.56 -7.50 -6.16
C PHE A 180 -22.83 -6.64 -6.15
N ALA A 181 -22.79 -5.53 -5.43
CA ALA A 181 -23.83 -4.51 -5.41
C ALA A 181 -23.18 -3.12 -5.34
N ASP A 182 -23.66 -2.20 -6.18
CA ASP A 182 -23.18 -0.82 -6.25
C ASP A 182 -21.65 -0.71 -6.41
N GLY A 183 -21.06 -1.62 -7.21
CA GLY A 183 -19.63 -1.69 -7.48
C GLY A 183 -18.79 -2.46 -6.45
N TYR A 184 -19.36 -2.84 -5.31
CA TYR A 184 -18.63 -3.51 -4.22
C TYR A 184 -19.06 -4.95 -4.02
N MET A 185 -18.11 -5.79 -3.59
CA MET A 185 -18.43 -7.15 -3.17
C MET A 185 -19.22 -7.14 -1.86
N VAL A 186 -20.34 -7.86 -1.83
CA VAL A 186 -21.17 -8.00 -0.61
C VAL A 186 -21.05 -9.39 0.01
N LYS A 187 -20.82 -10.43 -0.81
CA LYS A 187 -20.74 -11.81 -0.35
C LYS A 187 -20.05 -12.71 -1.36
N GLY A 188 -19.19 -13.61 -0.90
CA GLY A 188 -18.55 -14.58 -1.78
C GLY A 188 -17.28 -15.15 -1.18
N SER A 189 -16.30 -15.43 -2.05
CA SER A 189 -14.99 -15.95 -1.69
C SER A 189 -13.86 -15.02 -2.09
N TYR A 190 -12.86 -14.90 -1.24
CA TYR A 190 -11.59 -14.25 -1.50
C TYR A 190 -10.46 -15.28 -1.49
N ARG A 191 -9.45 -15.10 -2.35
CA ARG A 191 -8.18 -15.83 -2.31
C ARG A 191 -7.02 -14.97 -2.77
N ASN A 192 -5.83 -15.20 -2.20
CA ASN A 192 -4.57 -14.62 -2.67
C ASN A 192 -3.49 -15.71 -2.89
N ASP A 193 -2.34 -15.30 -3.40
CA ASP A 193 -1.19 -16.16 -3.69
C ASP A 193 -0.46 -16.65 -2.43
N GLU A 194 -0.53 -15.90 -1.33
CA GLU A 194 0.01 -16.30 -0.01
C GLU A 194 -0.73 -17.51 0.59
N GLY A 195 -1.93 -17.84 0.10
CA GLY A 195 -2.73 -18.99 0.53
C GLY A 195 -3.83 -18.64 1.54
N TYR A 196 -4.19 -17.37 1.68
CA TYR A 196 -5.42 -16.98 2.37
C TYR A 196 -6.63 -17.33 1.52
N HIS A 197 -7.65 -17.88 2.17
CA HIS A 197 -8.97 -18.09 1.57
C HIS A 197 -10.04 -17.64 2.55
N TYR A 198 -10.96 -16.77 2.12
CA TYR A 198 -12.10 -16.36 2.93
C TYR A 198 -13.40 -16.66 2.21
N GLN A 199 -14.42 -17.09 2.95
CA GLN A 199 -15.79 -17.23 2.47
C GLN A 199 -16.74 -16.57 3.46
N GLY A 200 -17.45 -15.53 3.03
CA GLY A 200 -18.33 -14.80 3.93
C GLY A 200 -18.89 -13.53 3.31
N GLU A 201 -19.22 -12.59 4.18
CA GLU A 201 -19.72 -11.27 3.84
C GLU A 201 -18.56 -10.27 3.72
N PHE A 202 -18.78 -9.20 2.96
CA PHE A 202 -17.77 -8.19 2.69
C PHE A 202 -18.39 -6.79 2.83
N ASP A 203 -17.57 -5.85 3.27
CA ASP A 203 -17.85 -4.42 3.23
C ASP A 203 -16.60 -3.72 2.68
N PHE A 204 -16.73 -2.98 1.58
CA PHE A 204 -15.60 -2.34 0.87
C PHE A 204 -14.38 -3.26 0.70
N PHE A 205 -14.59 -4.47 0.14
CA PHE A 205 -13.56 -5.50 -0.06
C PHE A 205 -12.87 -6.02 1.23
N THR A 206 -13.35 -5.63 2.40
CA THR A 206 -12.87 -6.09 3.71
C THR A 206 -13.81 -7.15 4.27
N PHE A 207 -13.28 -8.19 4.94
CA PHE A 207 -14.12 -9.23 5.54
C PHE A 207 -14.99 -8.65 6.66
N GLU A 208 -16.29 -8.90 6.56
CA GLU A 208 -17.29 -8.36 7.49
C GLU A 208 -18.34 -9.45 7.78
N GLY A 209 -19.06 -9.36 8.89
CA GLY A 209 -20.13 -10.29 9.22
C GLY A 209 -19.66 -11.75 9.32
N LYS A 210 -20.53 -12.70 9.01
CA LYS A 210 -20.21 -14.13 9.21
C LYS A 210 -19.29 -14.66 8.13
N GLY A 211 -18.18 -15.27 8.54
CA GLY A 211 -17.20 -15.79 7.60
C GLY A 211 -16.43 -17.02 8.06
N VAL A 212 -15.69 -17.57 7.11
CA VAL A 212 -14.74 -18.66 7.28
C VAL A 212 -13.42 -18.23 6.64
N LEU A 213 -12.38 -18.04 7.44
CA LEU A 213 -11.03 -17.71 7.00
C LEU A 213 -10.12 -18.93 7.13
N THR A 214 -9.58 -19.42 6.04
CA THR A 214 -8.44 -20.33 6.01
C THR A 214 -7.18 -19.52 5.80
N ARG A 215 -6.20 -19.70 6.67
CA ARG A 215 -4.89 -19.05 6.59
C ARG A 215 -3.87 -19.93 5.86
N PRO A 216 -2.71 -19.39 5.45
CA PRO A 216 -1.65 -20.15 4.79
C PRO A 216 -1.13 -21.35 5.61
N ASP A 217 -1.19 -21.26 6.94
CA ASP A 217 -0.82 -22.35 7.86
C ASP A 217 -1.87 -23.49 7.94
N GLY A 218 -2.94 -23.41 7.16
CA GLY A 218 -4.05 -24.35 7.15
C GLY A 218 -5.04 -24.17 8.30
N ALA A 219 -4.82 -23.21 9.21
CA ALA A 219 -5.76 -22.95 10.28
C ALA A 219 -7.04 -22.33 9.72
N VAL A 220 -8.19 -22.88 10.14
CA VAL A 220 -9.52 -22.43 9.73
C VAL A 220 -10.19 -21.72 10.89
N ILE A 221 -10.59 -20.47 10.69
CA ILE A 221 -11.31 -19.63 11.65
C ILE A 221 -12.75 -19.47 11.16
N ARG A 222 -13.72 -19.72 12.04
CA ARG A 222 -15.16 -19.52 11.79
C ARG A 222 -15.71 -18.59 12.87
N ALA A 223 -16.09 -17.37 12.49
CA ALA A 223 -16.52 -16.33 13.42
C ALA A 223 -17.34 -15.26 12.68
N ASP A 224 -17.86 -14.29 13.42
CA ASP A 224 -18.15 -12.97 12.87
C ASP A 224 -16.83 -12.21 12.66
N PHE A 225 -16.76 -11.37 11.63
CA PHE A 225 -15.60 -10.55 11.26
C PHE A 225 -16.02 -9.08 11.30
N GLU A 226 -15.14 -8.24 11.82
CA GLU A 226 -15.31 -6.78 11.84
C GLU A 226 -14.00 -6.18 11.35
N LYS A 227 -14.05 -5.42 10.25
CA LYS A 227 -12.88 -4.78 9.62
C LYS A 227 -11.75 -5.78 9.36
N GLY A 228 -12.09 -6.94 8.80
CA GLY A 228 -11.12 -7.98 8.42
C GLY A 228 -10.72 -8.92 9.56
N LYS A 229 -11.12 -8.65 10.81
CA LYS A 229 -10.65 -9.38 11.99
C LYS A 229 -11.77 -10.17 12.64
N ALA A 230 -11.49 -11.43 12.98
CA ALA A 230 -12.44 -12.27 13.72
C ALA A 230 -12.80 -11.64 15.08
N GLN A 231 -14.08 -11.67 15.41
CA GLN A 231 -14.67 -11.01 16.57
C GLN A 231 -15.78 -11.88 17.18
N GLY A 232 -15.86 -11.89 18.51
CA GLY A 232 -16.92 -12.60 19.22
C GLY A 232 -16.74 -14.13 19.26
N PRO A 233 -17.80 -14.89 19.55
CA PRO A 233 -17.71 -16.35 19.67
C PRO A 233 -17.42 -17.00 18.31
N GLY A 234 -16.53 -18.00 18.31
CA GLY A 234 -16.19 -18.71 17.08
C GLY A 234 -15.37 -19.97 17.32
N THR A 235 -14.86 -20.56 16.24
CA THR A 235 -13.96 -21.70 16.29
C THR A 235 -12.68 -21.47 15.51
N ARG A 236 -11.57 -22.04 15.96
CA ARG A 236 -10.36 -22.18 15.14
C ARG A 236 -9.93 -23.63 15.02
N THR A 237 -9.23 -23.96 13.95
CA THR A 237 -8.44 -25.19 13.85
C THR A 237 -7.04 -24.95 14.39
N ARG A 238 -6.56 -25.87 15.24
CA ARG A 238 -5.17 -25.98 15.67
C ARG A 238 -4.68 -27.38 15.32
N PHE A 239 -3.45 -27.51 14.83
CA PHE A 239 -2.83 -28.81 14.60
C PHE A 239 -2.11 -29.28 15.88
N ASP A 240 -2.23 -30.56 16.24
CA ASP A 240 -1.41 -31.16 17.29
C ASP A 240 -0.01 -31.53 16.77
N ASP A 241 0.87 -32.02 17.67
CA ASP A 241 2.24 -32.40 17.31
C ASP A 241 2.31 -33.52 16.25
N GLY A 242 1.19 -34.25 16.04
CA GLY A 242 1.04 -35.26 15.01
C GLY A 242 0.42 -34.74 13.71
N GLY A 243 0.16 -33.43 13.59
CA GLY A 243 -0.47 -32.81 12.43
C GLY A 243 -1.98 -33.02 12.34
N THR A 244 -2.64 -33.51 13.39
CA THR A 244 -4.09 -33.70 13.42
C THR A 244 -4.79 -32.39 13.71
N ALA A 245 -5.75 -32.02 12.87
CA ALA A 245 -6.58 -30.85 13.06
C ALA A 245 -7.56 -31.02 14.24
N VAL A 246 -7.43 -30.15 15.24
CA VAL A 246 -8.32 -30.05 16.40
C VAL A 246 -9.11 -28.74 16.30
N VAL A 247 -10.44 -28.83 16.33
CA VAL A 247 -11.32 -27.67 16.35
C VAL A 247 -11.54 -27.19 17.78
N GLU A 248 -11.17 -25.95 18.07
CA GLU A 248 -11.30 -25.32 19.38
C GLU A 248 -12.39 -24.25 19.33
N LYS A 249 -13.37 -24.33 20.25
CA LYS A 249 -14.33 -23.25 20.48
C LYS A 249 -13.72 -22.19 21.37
N GLY A 250 -13.93 -20.93 21.04
CA GLY A 250 -13.44 -19.82 21.84
C GLY A 250 -14.15 -18.50 21.53
N PHE A 251 -13.44 -17.42 21.81
CA PHE A 251 -13.89 -16.06 21.66
C PHE A 251 -12.75 -15.23 21.07
N PHE A 252 -13.05 -14.46 20.02
CA PHE A 252 -12.09 -13.63 19.32
C PHE A 252 -12.27 -12.16 19.70
N VAL A 253 -11.15 -11.43 19.82
CA VAL A 253 -11.16 -9.98 19.98
C VAL A 253 -10.10 -9.41 19.06
N ARG A 254 -10.52 -8.67 18.02
CA ARG A 254 -9.62 -8.11 16.99
C ARG A 254 -8.66 -9.16 16.40
N GLY A 255 -9.17 -10.37 16.14
CA GLY A 255 -8.39 -11.49 15.59
C GLY A 255 -7.71 -12.38 16.63
N ASP A 256 -7.51 -11.90 17.87
CA ASP A 256 -6.88 -12.70 18.93
C ASP A 256 -7.84 -13.73 19.51
N TYR A 257 -7.41 -14.98 19.58
CA TYR A 257 -8.19 -16.08 20.14
C TYR A 257 -8.05 -16.19 21.67
N TYR A 258 -9.19 -16.39 22.34
CA TYR A 258 -9.29 -16.73 23.76
C TYR A 258 -10.14 -18.00 23.95
N PRO A 259 -9.83 -18.87 24.94
CA PRO A 259 -10.62 -20.08 25.18
C PRO A 259 -12.11 -19.84 25.50
N SER A 260 -12.45 -18.64 25.98
CA SER A 260 -13.83 -18.20 26.19
C SER A 260 -13.88 -16.69 26.41
N GLU A 261 -15.06 -16.09 26.29
CA GLU A 261 -15.27 -14.69 26.67
C GLU A 261 -14.90 -14.43 28.14
N LYS A 262 -15.22 -15.38 29.03
CA LYS A 262 -14.82 -15.33 30.45
C LYS A 262 -13.29 -15.30 30.59
N ALA A 263 -12.56 -16.11 29.83
CA ALA A 263 -11.10 -16.12 29.85
C ALA A 263 -10.51 -14.79 29.36
N TRP A 264 -11.08 -14.20 28.31
CA TRP A 264 -10.71 -12.86 27.84
C TRP A 264 -10.95 -11.79 28.93
N ARG A 265 -12.17 -11.73 29.49
CA ARG A 265 -12.53 -10.79 30.57
C ARG A 265 -11.63 -10.94 31.79
N GLN A 266 -11.33 -12.17 32.19
CA GLN A 266 -10.40 -12.46 33.29
C GLN A 266 -8.96 -12.04 32.97
N ARG A 267 -8.47 -12.25 31.74
CA ARG A 267 -7.15 -11.76 31.32
C ARG A 267 -7.09 -10.24 31.40
N LYS A 268 -8.10 -9.55 30.88
CA LYS A 268 -8.21 -8.08 30.94
C LYS A 268 -8.23 -7.58 32.39
N GLN A 269 -9.01 -8.23 33.26
CA GLN A 269 -9.04 -7.89 34.69
C GLN A 269 -7.70 -8.13 35.38
N ARG A 270 -7.01 -9.24 35.09
CA ARG A 270 -5.66 -9.50 35.62
C ARG A 270 -4.63 -8.48 35.14
N GLN A 271 -4.68 -8.10 33.87
CA GLN A 271 -3.81 -7.05 33.32
C GLN A 271 -4.06 -5.69 33.98
N ALA A 272 -5.33 -5.32 34.17
CA ALA A 272 -5.69 -4.10 34.89
C ALA A 272 -5.23 -4.13 36.36
N ALA A 273 -5.41 -5.25 37.06
CA ALA A 273 -4.96 -5.40 38.45
C ALA A 273 -3.42 -5.40 38.57
N ALA A 274 -2.70 -5.96 37.60
CA ALA A 274 -1.24 -5.90 37.54
C ALA A 274 -0.75 -4.45 37.32
N MET A 275 -1.39 -3.72 36.40
CA MET A 275 -1.12 -2.30 36.19
C MET A 275 -1.43 -1.47 37.45
N GLU A 276 -2.56 -1.72 38.12
CA GLU A 276 -2.89 -1.08 39.39
C GLU A 276 -1.78 -1.31 40.43
N ALA A 277 -1.36 -2.56 40.63
CA ALA A 277 -0.27 -2.89 41.55
C ALA A 277 1.06 -2.21 41.16
N ARG A 278 1.38 -2.14 39.87
CA ARG A 278 2.57 -1.44 39.35
C ARG A 278 2.56 0.03 39.73
N LEU A 279 1.45 0.73 39.51
CA LEU A 279 1.31 2.17 39.79
C LEU A 279 1.63 2.55 41.24
N TYR A 280 1.28 1.69 42.22
CA TYR A 280 1.63 1.92 43.64
C TYR A 280 3.15 1.85 43.91
N THR A 281 3.92 1.23 43.02
CA THR A 281 5.38 1.07 43.17
C THR A 281 6.19 1.99 42.25
N GLU A 282 5.56 2.64 41.27
CA GLU A 282 6.28 3.40 40.23
C GLU A 282 7.09 4.58 40.77
N SER A 283 6.53 5.33 41.72
CA SER A 283 7.28 6.44 42.34
C SER A 283 8.57 5.95 42.99
N SER A 284 8.48 4.90 43.81
CA SER A 284 9.65 4.31 44.46
C SER A 284 10.64 3.69 43.46
N ARG A 285 10.13 3.10 42.38
CA ARG A 285 10.97 2.52 41.31
C ARG A 285 11.77 3.59 40.59
N LEU A 286 11.12 4.68 40.17
CA LEU A 286 11.79 5.82 39.55
C LEU A 286 12.83 6.41 40.50
N GLN A 287 12.47 6.69 41.76
CA GLN A 287 13.40 7.26 42.74
C GLN A 287 14.61 6.35 43.02
N SER A 288 14.41 5.02 43.03
CA SER A 288 15.51 4.06 43.14
C SER A 288 16.50 4.18 41.98
N VAL A 289 16.00 4.32 40.74
CA VAL A 289 16.86 4.54 39.56
C VAL A 289 17.58 5.88 39.67
N LEU A 290 16.87 6.97 39.93
CA LEU A 290 17.44 8.33 39.97
C LEU A 290 18.50 8.48 41.07
N SER A 291 18.27 7.92 42.27
CA SER A 291 19.23 7.96 43.38
C SER A 291 20.48 7.10 43.16
N SER A 292 20.44 6.17 42.19
CA SER A 292 21.58 5.32 41.85
C SER A 292 22.55 5.95 40.84
N LEU A 293 22.17 7.09 40.25
CA LEU A 293 22.94 7.80 39.23
C LEU A 293 24.27 8.31 39.80
N ALA A 294 25.32 8.22 38.99
CA ALA A 294 26.63 8.74 39.35
C ALA A 294 26.75 10.24 39.03
N PRO A 295 27.40 11.06 39.89
CA PRO A 295 27.67 12.47 39.60
C PRO A 295 28.74 12.61 38.53
N GLN A 296 28.86 13.81 37.95
CA GLN A 296 29.87 14.11 36.94
C GLN A 296 31.29 13.91 37.47
N ARG A 297 32.22 13.70 36.55
CA ARG A 297 33.65 13.55 36.83
C ARG A 297 34.40 14.79 36.32
N PRO A 298 34.88 15.68 37.22
CA PRO A 298 35.45 16.95 36.77
C PRO A 298 36.64 16.76 35.83
N GLY A 299 36.63 17.47 34.70
CA GLY A 299 37.66 17.36 33.67
C GLY A 299 37.46 16.16 32.74
N VAL A 300 36.32 15.48 32.79
CA VAL A 300 35.97 14.35 31.93
C VAL A 300 34.56 14.56 31.41
N ARG A 301 34.43 14.75 30.10
CA ARG A 301 33.13 14.83 29.43
C ARG A 301 32.33 13.54 29.66
N ASP A 302 31.37 13.59 30.56
CA ASP A 302 30.42 12.51 30.81
C ASP A 302 29.23 12.62 29.85
N VAL A 303 28.69 11.46 29.46
CA VAL A 303 27.42 11.38 28.73
C VAL A 303 26.34 10.88 29.68
N TYR A 304 25.30 11.69 29.85
CA TYR A 304 24.10 11.38 30.62
C TYR A 304 22.99 10.98 29.66
N LEU A 305 22.52 9.73 29.77
CA LEU A 305 21.59 9.14 28.82
C LEU A 305 20.18 9.00 29.40
N LEU A 306 19.17 9.45 28.66
CA LEU A 306 17.77 9.08 28.86
C LEU A 306 17.27 8.29 27.65
N VAL A 307 16.83 7.05 27.85
CA VAL A 307 16.21 6.22 26.81
C VAL A 307 14.75 5.97 27.16
N VAL A 308 13.84 6.25 26.23
CA VAL A 308 12.39 6.17 26.43
C VAL A 308 11.75 5.30 25.36
N GLY A 309 11.15 4.18 25.78
CA GLY A 309 10.24 3.39 24.96
C GLY A 309 8.81 3.83 25.24
N GLY A 310 8.24 4.65 24.35
CA GLY A 310 7.03 5.40 24.59
C GLY A 310 5.76 4.57 24.50
N ASP A 311 5.47 3.97 23.35
CA ASP A 311 4.25 3.19 23.17
C ASP A 311 4.45 1.75 23.64
N GLY A 312 3.57 1.29 24.52
CA GLY A 312 3.54 -0.06 25.02
C GLY A 312 2.66 -0.99 24.22
N THR A 313 1.85 -0.52 23.25
CA THR A 313 0.97 -1.40 22.48
C THR A 313 1.73 -2.39 21.62
N GLU A 314 2.88 -1.98 21.11
CA GLU A 314 3.85 -2.80 20.36
C GLU A 314 5.05 -3.16 21.25
N ALA A 315 5.50 -4.41 21.14
CA ALA A 315 6.60 -4.90 21.98
C ALA A 315 7.99 -4.41 21.51
N VAL A 316 8.12 -3.95 20.27
CA VAL A 316 9.40 -3.54 19.67
C VAL A 316 10.04 -2.37 20.41
N PHE A 317 9.25 -1.39 20.84
CA PHE A 317 9.75 -0.17 21.48
C PHE A 317 10.40 -0.45 22.83
N ALA A 318 9.79 -1.32 23.65
CA ALA A 318 10.39 -1.75 24.92
C ALA A 318 11.69 -2.55 24.72
N ARG A 319 11.76 -3.41 23.69
CA ARG A 319 12.98 -4.19 23.38
C ARG A 319 14.13 -3.29 22.93
N GLU A 320 13.82 -2.24 22.17
CA GLU A 320 14.81 -1.32 21.63
C GLU A 320 15.55 -0.55 22.72
N VAL A 321 14.88 -0.21 23.82
CA VAL A 321 15.46 0.57 24.94
C VAL A 321 16.68 -0.10 25.54
N ASP A 322 16.62 -1.41 25.79
CA ASP A 322 17.76 -2.16 26.34
C ASP A 322 18.93 -2.20 25.35
N TRP A 323 18.64 -2.44 24.07
CA TRP A 323 19.66 -2.53 23.04
C TRP A 323 20.37 -1.20 22.80
N VAL A 324 19.63 -0.10 22.67
CA VAL A 324 20.18 1.26 22.49
C VAL A 324 21.05 1.64 23.70
N ALA A 325 20.57 1.40 24.92
CA ALA A 325 21.32 1.70 26.13
C ALA A 325 22.65 0.91 26.19
N GLN A 326 22.64 -0.39 25.89
CA GLN A 326 23.87 -1.21 25.85
C GLN A 326 24.84 -0.73 24.77
N ARG A 327 24.31 -0.35 23.60
CA ARG A 327 25.12 0.08 22.46
C ARG A 327 25.80 1.42 22.74
N LEU A 328 25.09 2.37 23.33
CA LEU A 328 25.64 3.64 23.77
C LEU A 328 26.62 3.48 24.94
N ASP A 329 26.35 2.58 25.88
CA ASP A 329 27.29 2.28 26.98
C ASP A 329 28.62 1.73 26.47
N SER A 330 28.60 0.91 25.41
CA SER A 330 29.82 0.38 24.81
C SER A 330 30.75 1.43 24.20
N VAL A 331 30.22 2.62 23.87
CA VAL A 331 30.98 3.72 23.24
C VAL A 331 31.30 4.83 24.23
N PHE A 332 30.31 5.21 25.04
CA PHE A 332 30.39 6.36 25.96
C PHE A 332 30.73 5.98 27.39
N ASN A 333 30.72 4.68 27.74
CA ASN A 333 31.10 4.18 29.07
C ASN A 333 30.31 4.91 30.19
N LEU A 334 28.98 4.79 30.15
CA LEU A 334 28.06 5.63 30.92
C LEU A 334 28.20 5.42 32.43
N LYS A 335 28.68 4.26 32.89
CA LYS A 335 29.02 3.99 34.32
C LYS A 335 27.94 4.43 35.30
N ARG A 336 26.68 4.03 35.06
CA ARG A 336 25.47 4.43 35.82
C ARG A 336 25.03 5.90 35.63
N ARG A 337 25.29 6.51 34.47
CA ARG A 337 24.70 7.81 34.06
C ARG A 337 23.63 7.62 33.01
N HIS A 338 22.74 6.65 33.22
CA HIS A 338 21.64 6.43 32.30
C HIS A 338 20.33 6.11 33.02
N VAL A 339 19.23 6.60 32.47
CA VAL A 339 17.87 6.27 32.87
C VAL A 339 17.17 5.62 31.69
N ARG A 340 16.43 4.56 31.97
CA ARG A 340 15.63 3.84 30.97
C ARG A 340 14.19 3.81 31.44
N LEU A 341 13.27 4.24 30.59
CA LEU A 341 11.84 4.27 30.84
C LEU A 341 11.14 3.47 29.74
N ILE A 342 10.18 2.63 30.09
CA ILE A 342 9.42 1.83 29.11
C ILE A 342 7.93 1.79 29.44
N ASN A 343 7.10 1.81 28.41
CA ASN A 343 5.75 1.26 28.46
C ASN A 343 5.69 -0.06 27.70
N GLY A 344 4.77 -0.93 28.08
CA GLY A 344 4.82 -2.33 27.68
C GLY A 344 6.06 -3.04 28.25
N GLY A 345 6.33 -4.25 27.76
CA GLY A 345 7.49 -5.04 28.19
C GLY A 345 7.37 -5.59 29.62
N SER A 346 8.49 -5.56 30.36
CA SER A 346 8.57 -6.04 31.74
C SER A 346 8.28 -4.94 32.77
N ASP A 347 8.01 -5.34 34.01
CA ASP A 347 7.81 -4.42 35.14
C ASP A 347 9.13 -4.11 35.86
N ASP A 348 10.27 -4.25 35.20
CA ASP A 348 11.59 -4.01 35.80
C ASP A 348 11.97 -2.53 35.76
N LEU A 349 11.60 -1.85 34.67
CA LEU A 349 11.92 -0.44 34.42
C LEU A 349 10.73 0.48 34.77
N PRO A 350 10.99 1.73 35.17
CA PRO A 350 9.93 2.70 35.41
C PRO A 350 9.09 2.98 34.17
N LEU A 351 7.81 3.30 34.36
CA LEU A 351 6.91 3.66 33.26
C LEU A 351 7.43 4.89 32.50
N ALA A 352 7.27 4.91 31.18
CA ALA A 352 7.51 6.07 30.33
C ALA A 352 6.28 6.98 30.34
N THR A 353 6.23 7.88 31.32
CA THR A 353 5.19 8.90 31.45
C THR A 353 5.80 10.28 31.25
N ARG A 354 4.98 11.27 30.90
CA ARG A 354 5.41 12.68 30.89
C ARG A 354 6.14 13.07 32.19
N THR A 355 5.58 12.66 33.33
CA THR A 355 6.15 12.95 34.65
C THR A 355 7.51 12.29 34.85
N SER A 356 7.63 10.98 34.57
CA SER A 356 8.90 10.28 34.75
C SER A 356 9.99 10.75 33.78
N ILE A 357 9.63 11.12 32.55
CA ILE A 357 10.56 11.75 31.59
C ILE A 357 11.06 13.08 32.15
N GLN A 358 10.15 13.97 32.57
CA GLN A 358 10.52 15.29 33.08
C GLN A 358 11.37 15.21 34.36
N GLU A 359 11.02 14.34 35.31
CA GLU A 359 11.79 14.13 36.54
C GLU A 359 13.16 13.51 36.26
N SER A 360 13.26 12.61 35.27
CA SER A 360 14.53 12.05 34.84
C SER A 360 15.45 13.11 34.21
N LEU A 361 14.90 13.98 33.35
CA LEU A 361 15.66 15.09 32.76
C LEU A 361 16.23 16.03 33.83
N LYS A 362 15.40 16.44 34.80
CA LYS A 362 15.85 17.28 35.92
C LYS A 362 16.93 16.61 36.78
N ALA A 363 16.76 15.31 37.05
CA ALA A 363 17.72 14.56 37.87
C ALA A 363 19.08 14.38 37.17
N LEU A 364 19.07 14.15 35.86
CA LEU A 364 20.30 14.09 35.05
C LEU A 364 20.98 15.47 35.01
N ASP A 365 20.22 16.53 34.70
CA ASP A 365 20.72 17.91 34.65
C ASP A 365 21.37 18.36 35.96
N ALA A 366 20.79 18.00 37.11
CA ALA A 366 21.32 18.34 38.43
C ALA A 366 22.67 17.66 38.76
N LEU A 367 23.06 16.61 38.03
CA LEU A 367 24.30 15.86 38.27
C LEU A 367 25.42 16.25 37.29
N MET A 368 25.10 17.02 36.26
CA MET A 368 25.99 17.42 35.17
C MET A 368 26.77 18.70 35.48
N ASP A 369 27.93 18.87 34.85
CA ASP A 369 28.49 20.20 34.57
C ASP A 369 27.92 20.72 33.24
N PRO A 370 27.15 21.83 33.26
CA PRO A 370 26.50 22.38 32.07
C PRO A 370 27.39 22.70 30.87
N ASN A 371 28.70 22.91 31.07
CA ASN A 371 29.64 23.29 30.00
C ASN A 371 30.54 22.13 29.56
N GLU A 372 30.63 21.07 30.35
CA GLU A 372 31.54 19.95 30.11
C GLU A 372 30.81 18.69 29.63
N ASP A 373 29.59 18.44 30.10
CA ASP A 373 28.88 17.18 29.91
C ASP A 373 27.82 17.21 28.80
N LEU A 374 27.49 16.03 28.28
CA LEU A 374 26.46 15.81 27.27
C LEU A 374 25.18 15.22 27.89
N LEU A 375 24.03 15.84 27.61
CA LEU A 375 22.74 15.17 27.77
C LEU A 375 22.35 14.50 26.44
N LEU A 376 22.25 13.17 26.42
CA LEU A 376 21.74 12.41 25.28
C LEU A 376 20.36 11.85 25.62
N MET A 377 19.36 12.16 24.80
CA MET A 377 18.01 11.62 24.92
C MET A 377 17.64 10.83 23.67
N HIS A 378 17.23 9.59 23.83
CA HIS A 378 16.68 8.76 22.77
C HIS A 378 15.24 8.39 23.10
N VAL A 379 14.31 8.71 22.20
CA VAL A 379 12.90 8.31 22.33
C VAL A 379 12.52 7.48 21.14
N VAL A 380 11.92 6.31 21.39
CA VAL A 380 11.33 5.45 20.38
C VAL A 380 9.85 5.24 20.70
N SER A 381 8.97 5.53 19.75
CA SER A 381 7.53 5.38 19.92
C SER A 381 6.76 5.49 18.59
N HIS A 382 5.45 5.29 18.63
CA HIS A 382 4.57 5.84 17.60
C HIS A 382 4.51 7.35 17.66
N GLY A 383 4.28 7.97 16.50
CA GLY A 383 4.10 9.41 16.36
C GLY A 383 2.78 9.74 15.66
N SER A 384 2.11 10.78 16.14
CA SER A 384 0.90 11.31 15.50
C SER A 384 1.26 12.29 14.37
N PRO A 385 0.34 12.58 13.42
CA PRO A 385 0.57 13.57 12.37
C PRO A 385 0.93 14.98 12.87
N ASN A 386 0.65 15.30 14.15
CA ASN A 386 1.04 16.57 14.77
C ASN A 386 2.46 16.54 15.39
N GLY A 387 3.15 15.41 15.32
CA GLY A 387 4.48 15.19 15.90
C GLY A 387 4.45 14.70 17.34
N ASP A 388 3.28 14.59 17.98
CA ASP A 388 3.20 14.09 19.35
C ASP A 388 3.64 12.63 19.42
N LEU A 389 4.46 12.31 20.43
CA LEU A 389 4.92 10.96 20.72
C LEU A 389 3.92 10.26 21.62
N VAL A 390 3.45 9.09 21.19
CA VAL A 390 2.51 8.28 21.96
C VAL A 390 3.23 7.72 23.18
N LEU A 391 2.58 7.75 24.34
CA LEU A 391 3.14 7.23 25.59
C LEU A 391 2.21 6.19 26.22
N ASP A 392 1.32 5.57 25.47
CA ASP A 392 0.37 4.62 26.03
C ASP A 392 1.05 3.36 26.58
N ASP A 393 0.44 2.73 27.56
CA ASP A 393 0.71 1.34 27.91
C ASP A 393 -0.46 0.45 27.45
N LYS A 394 -0.20 -0.86 27.23
CA LYS A 394 -1.22 -1.87 26.88
C LYS A 394 -2.48 -1.80 27.74
N SER A 395 -2.33 -1.47 29.02
CA SER A 395 -3.42 -1.47 30.00
C SER A 395 -3.73 -0.09 30.58
N LEU A 396 -3.01 0.97 30.18
CA LEU A 396 -3.16 2.31 30.71
C LEU A 396 -2.99 3.36 29.61
N LYS A 397 -4.05 4.13 29.35
CA LYS A 397 -3.98 5.30 28.47
C LYS A 397 -3.20 6.41 29.19
N LEU A 398 -2.19 6.94 28.54
CA LEU A 398 -1.33 8.00 29.08
C LEU A 398 -1.36 9.23 28.17
N ASN A 399 -0.89 10.36 28.69
CA ASN A 399 -0.82 11.60 27.93
C ASN A 399 0.40 11.56 27.00
N ASN A 400 0.19 11.81 25.73
CA ASN A 400 1.26 11.95 24.74
C ASN A 400 2.22 13.09 25.09
N LEU A 401 3.46 12.98 24.63
CA LEU A 401 4.46 14.04 24.72
C LEU A 401 4.42 14.89 23.45
N SER A 402 4.02 16.16 23.59
CA SER A 402 3.99 17.09 22.46
C SER A 402 5.37 17.67 22.16
N VAL A 403 5.57 18.09 20.90
CA VAL A 403 6.79 18.79 20.47
C VAL A 403 7.03 20.05 21.31
N ALA A 404 5.97 20.80 21.62
CA ALA A 404 6.04 22.04 22.39
C ALA A 404 6.49 21.79 23.85
N ASP A 405 5.95 20.74 24.48
CA ASP A 405 6.34 20.37 25.84
C ASP A 405 7.79 19.88 25.88
N GLY A 406 8.19 19.02 24.94
CA GLY A 406 9.56 18.52 24.84
C GLY A 406 10.57 19.66 24.63
N LYS A 407 10.24 20.62 23.75
CA LYS A 407 11.03 21.85 23.57
C LYS A 407 11.14 22.63 24.88
N ALA A 408 10.02 22.93 25.53
CA ALA A 408 10.02 23.70 26.78
C ALA A 408 10.88 23.02 27.86
N TRP A 409 10.74 21.70 28.04
CA TRP A 409 11.50 20.97 29.05
C TRP A 409 13.00 20.96 28.77
N LEU A 410 13.42 20.81 27.51
CA LEU A 410 14.84 20.81 27.14
C LEU A 410 15.46 22.20 27.17
N ASP A 411 14.70 23.25 26.85
CA ASP A 411 15.16 24.65 26.90
C ASP A 411 15.26 25.17 28.36
N GLU A 412 14.56 24.56 29.31
CA GLU A 412 14.62 24.89 30.75
C GLU A 412 15.85 24.30 31.47
N LEU A 413 16.54 23.33 30.88
CA LEU A 413 17.68 22.65 31.51
C LEU A 413 18.93 23.55 31.54
N ALA A 414 19.79 23.35 32.54
CA ALA A 414 21.08 24.01 32.60
C ALA A 414 22.07 23.45 31.57
N ALA A 415 22.00 22.14 31.30
CA ALA A 415 22.83 21.42 30.34
C ALA A 415 22.81 22.11 28.96
N ARG A 416 23.96 22.66 28.55
CA ARG A 416 24.08 23.37 27.28
C ARG A 416 24.09 22.41 26.11
N HIS A 417 24.88 21.35 26.23
CA HIS A 417 25.10 20.42 25.13
C HIS A 417 24.09 19.27 25.21
N GLN A 418 23.22 19.21 24.19
CA GLN A 418 22.10 18.29 24.15
C GLN A 418 22.06 17.54 22.82
N TRP A 419 21.81 16.25 22.87
CA TRP A 419 21.64 15.41 21.69
C TRP A 419 20.34 14.62 21.81
N LEU A 420 19.37 14.96 20.96
CA LEU A 420 18.09 14.28 20.90
C LEU A 420 18.02 13.37 19.67
N VAL A 421 17.53 12.15 19.87
CA VAL A 421 17.17 11.20 18.82
C VAL A 421 15.70 10.82 18.99
N VAL A 422 14.88 11.10 17.98
CA VAL A 422 13.45 10.81 17.97
C VAL A 422 13.15 9.78 16.88
N SER A 423 12.92 8.54 17.29
CA SER A 423 12.55 7.43 16.42
C SER A 423 11.03 7.22 16.48
N ALA A 424 10.29 7.92 15.59
CA ALA A 424 8.84 7.87 15.48
C ALA A 424 8.34 8.37 14.12
N CYS A 425 7.10 8.05 13.76
CA CYS A 425 6.40 8.67 12.63
C CYS A 425 6.30 10.20 12.82
N TYR A 426 6.36 10.97 11.73
CA TYR A 426 6.24 12.44 11.73
C TYR A 426 7.29 13.16 12.61
N SER A 427 8.37 12.48 12.99
CA SER A 427 9.37 12.97 13.94
C SER A 427 10.18 14.17 13.44
N GLY A 428 10.18 14.46 12.14
CA GLY A 428 10.80 15.65 11.55
C GLY A 428 10.33 16.98 12.15
N LYS A 429 9.10 17.03 12.69
CA LYS A 429 8.58 18.21 13.42
C LYS A 429 9.41 18.57 14.66
N TRP A 430 10.06 17.57 15.27
CA TRP A 430 10.98 17.80 16.39
C TRP A 430 12.28 18.46 15.92
N VAL A 431 12.78 18.11 14.74
CA VAL A 431 14.03 18.68 14.19
C VAL A 431 13.88 20.18 13.97
N GLU A 432 12.84 20.60 13.25
CA GLU A 432 12.56 22.02 12.99
C GLU A 432 12.37 22.81 14.29
N SER A 433 11.61 22.26 15.24
CA SER A 433 11.22 22.97 16.46
C SER A 433 12.35 23.08 17.50
N LEU A 434 13.24 22.09 17.56
CA LEU A 434 14.28 22.01 18.59
C LEU A 434 15.67 22.42 18.07
N ALA A 435 15.82 22.76 16.79
CA ALA A 435 17.08 23.25 16.23
C ALA A 435 17.66 24.42 17.05
N SER A 436 18.91 24.30 17.48
CA SER A 436 19.64 25.35 18.19
C SER A 436 21.15 25.21 17.97
N PRO A 437 21.96 26.26 18.22
CA PRO A 437 23.41 26.17 18.08
C PRO A 437 24.06 25.14 19.01
N GLU A 438 23.42 24.81 20.14
CA GLU A 438 23.95 23.93 21.20
C GLU A 438 23.37 22.52 21.16
N ARG A 439 22.52 22.20 20.16
CA ARG A 439 21.76 20.94 20.12
C ARG A 439 21.95 20.17 18.82
N VAL A 440 22.03 18.86 18.95
CA VAL A 440 21.82 17.91 17.84
C VAL A 440 20.43 17.30 17.96
N VAL A 441 19.69 17.24 16.85
CA VAL A 441 18.39 16.57 16.78
C VAL A 441 18.38 15.66 15.56
N PHE A 442 18.18 14.37 15.77
CA PHE A 442 17.97 13.38 14.71
C PHE A 442 16.55 12.85 14.76
N SER A 443 15.93 12.65 13.61
CA SER A 443 14.62 12.04 13.47
C SER A 443 14.64 10.88 12.48
N SER A 444 13.81 9.87 12.74
CA SER A 444 13.67 8.71 11.86
C SER A 444 12.77 8.95 10.64
N ALA A 445 12.04 10.07 10.60
CA ALA A 445 11.15 10.41 9.50
C ALA A 445 11.07 11.91 9.26
N ALA A 446 10.60 12.29 8.07
CA ALA A 446 10.17 13.63 7.73
C ALA A 446 8.91 14.06 8.52
N ALA A 447 8.61 15.35 8.50
CA ALA A 447 7.51 15.95 9.26
C ALA A 447 6.10 15.57 8.78
N ASP A 448 6.00 14.99 7.59
CA ASP A 448 4.79 14.64 6.86
C ASP A 448 4.71 13.15 6.48
N ARG A 449 5.66 12.32 6.96
CA ARG A 449 5.76 10.91 6.60
C ARG A 449 5.85 9.99 7.82
N THR A 450 5.56 8.71 7.61
CA THR A 450 5.71 7.64 8.62
C THR A 450 7.12 7.04 8.60
N SER A 451 7.52 6.36 9.68
CA SER A 451 8.76 5.57 9.73
C SER A 451 8.46 4.08 9.74
N PHE A 452 9.36 3.26 9.19
CA PHE A 452 9.17 1.81 9.06
C PHE A 452 9.91 0.97 10.12
N GLY A 453 9.57 -0.32 10.19
CA GLY A 453 10.22 -1.29 11.07
C GLY A 453 9.66 -1.39 12.50
N CYS A 454 8.47 -0.83 12.76
CA CYS A 454 7.85 -0.77 14.09
C CYS A 454 6.91 -1.95 14.41
N GLY A 455 6.96 -3.06 13.66
CA GLY A 455 6.09 -4.22 13.88
C GLY A 455 6.58 -5.16 15.00
N ASP A 456 5.67 -5.96 15.56
CA ASP A 456 5.97 -6.89 16.67
C ASP A 456 6.98 -7.98 16.30
N ASP A 457 7.10 -8.34 15.02
CA ASP A 457 8.07 -9.31 14.49
C ASP A 457 9.47 -8.74 14.31
N SER A 458 9.63 -7.41 14.44
CA SER A 458 10.94 -6.76 14.37
C SER A 458 11.61 -6.72 15.74
N GLU A 459 12.91 -7.02 15.79
CA GLU A 459 13.68 -6.84 17.03
C GLU A 459 13.82 -5.36 17.41
N ARG A 460 13.77 -4.43 16.43
CA ARG A 460 13.99 -2.98 16.60
C ARG A 460 13.54 -2.19 15.37
N THR A 461 13.40 -0.88 15.49
CA THR A 461 13.15 0.01 14.35
C THR A 461 14.33 0.01 13.37
N TRP A 462 14.06 0.23 12.09
CA TRP A 462 15.09 0.25 11.06
C TRP A 462 16.06 1.42 11.26
N PHE A 463 15.53 2.57 11.65
CA PHE A 463 16.34 3.75 11.95
C PHE A 463 17.35 3.49 13.07
N SER A 464 16.93 2.94 14.22
CA SER A 464 17.87 2.63 15.30
C SER A 464 18.87 1.54 14.94
N LYS A 465 18.46 0.54 14.13
CA LYS A 465 19.39 -0.46 13.58
C LYS A 465 20.49 0.20 12.74
N ALA A 466 20.12 1.13 11.87
CA ALA A 466 21.06 1.87 11.02
C ALA A 466 21.94 2.81 11.84
N LEU A 467 21.32 3.63 12.70
CA LEU A 467 21.99 4.64 13.51
C LEU A 467 23.00 4.02 14.47
N TYR A 468 22.60 3.05 15.31
CA TYR A 468 23.50 2.46 16.31
C TYR A 468 24.26 1.22 15.82
N GLY A 469 24.15 0.89 14.52
CA GLY A 469 24.82 -0.23 13.86
C GLY A 469 26.32 0.00 13.63
N GLU A 470 26.80 -0.29 12.42
CA GLU A 470 28.21 -0.03 12.05
C GLU A 470 28.50 1.47 11.91
N ALA A 471 27.52 2.26 11.47
CA ALA A 471 27.63 3.71 11.27
C ALA A 471 28.14 4.44 12.52
N MET A 472 27.66 4.07 13.71
CA MET A 472 28.08 4.69 14.97
C MET A 472 29.58 4.51 15.26
N LEU A 473 30.16 3.34 14.95
CA LEU A 473 31.56 3.08 15.25
C LEU A 473 32.51 3.91 14.37
N ALA A 474 32.07 4.25 13.16
CA ALA A 474 32.84 5.05 12.22
C ALA A 474 32.60 6.57 12.39
N GLY A 475 31.41 6.97 12.84
CA GLY A 475 30.94 8.35 12.74
C GLY A 475 30.69 9.10 14.05
N VAL A 476 30.72 8.49 15.25
CA VAL A 476 30.25 9.17 16.48
C VAL A 476 30.97 10.50 16.83
N GLN A 477 32.18 10.73 16.32
CA GLN A 477 32.92 11.99 16.47
C GLN A 477 32.43 13.10 15.53
N ASP A 478 31.70 12.74 14.48
CA ASP A 478 31.11 13.61 13.47
C ASP A 478 29.61 13.28 13.34
N PRO A 479 28.75 13.98 14.10
CA PRO A 479 27.31 13.78 14.06
C PRO A 479 26.73 13.83 12.64
N ASP A 480 27.31 14.66 11.76
CA ASP A 480 26.82 14.78 10.39
C ASP A 480 27.08 13.50 9.59
N ALA A 481 28.33 13.03 9.59
CA ALA A 481 28.71 11.79 8.92
C ALA A 481 28.03 10.56 9.52
N TRP A 482 27.83 10.54 10.84
CA TRP A 482 27.11 9.47 11.52
C TRP A 482 25.66 9.38 11.02
N PHE A 483 24.97 10.51 10.93
CA PHE A 483 23.59 10.54 10.47
C PHE A 483 23.48 10.18 8.98
N GLU A 484 24.35 10.72 8.12
CA GLU A 484 24.33 10.43 6.67
C GLU A 484 24.49 8.93 6.39
N ALA A 485 25.40 8.27 7.11
CA ALA A 485 25.56 6.82 7.00
C ALA A 485 24.32 6.04 7.50
N ALA A 486 23.58 6.57 8.48
CA ALA A 486 22.34 5.97 8.93
C ALA A 486 21.20 6.15 7.91
N GLU A 487 21.08 7.35 7.33
CA GLU A 487 20.10 7.71 6.30
C GLU A 487 20.27 6.86 5.03
N GLU A 488 21.50 6.66 4.57
CA GLU A 488 21.82 5.80 3.42
C GLU A 488 21.37 4.36 3.69
N ASN A 489 21.66 3.82 4.87
CA ASN A 489 21.26 2.47 5.26
C ASN A 489 19.74 2.30 5.37
N VAL A 490 19.03 3.31 5.89
CA VAL A 490 17.55 3.29 5.94
C VAL A 490 16.97 3.27 4.53
N SER A 491 17.47 4.15 3.65
CA SER A 491 17.03 4.24 2.26
C SER A 491 17.24 2.91 1.51
N LEU A 492 18.36 2.23 1.75
CA LEU A 492 18.62 0.90 1.18
C LEU A 492 17.62 -0.14 1.68
N MET A 493 17.35 -0.20 2.99
CA MET A 493 16.39 -1.14 3.58
C MET A 493 14.96 -0.92 3.09
N GLU A 494 14.56 0.34 2.87
CA GLU A 494 13.23 0.69 2.32
C GLU A 494 13.10 0.26 0.85
N LYS A 495 14.12 0.52 0.03
CA LYS A 495 14.14 0.11 -1.38
C LYS A 495 14.17 -1.41 -1.56
N GLU A 496 14.91 -2.14 -0.73
CA GLU A 496 14.94 -3.61 -0.77
C GLU A 496 13.57 -4.24 -0.47
N ARG A 497 12.70 -3.53 0.26
CA ARG A 497 11.33 -3.98 0.55
C ARG A 497 10.32 -3.57 -0.54
N GLY A 498 10.76 -2.81 -1.56
CA GLY A 498 9.88 -2.32 -2.61
C GLY A 498 9.03 -1.12 -2.20
N THR A 499 9.46 -0.33 -1.22
CA THR A 499 8.82 0.96 -0.90
C THR A 499 9.06 1.94 -2.05
N GLU A 500 8.00 2.58 -2.54
CA GLU A 500 8.09 3.61 -3.58
C GLU A 500 8.81 4.86 -3.06
N ASP A 501 9.46 5.63 -3.96
CA ASP A 501 10.24 6.80 -3.57
C ASP A 501 9.39 7.87 -2.82
N ASP A 502 8.10 7.95 -3.15
CA ASP A 502 7.15 8.87 -2.51
C ASP A 502 6.71 8.44 -1.10
N ASP A 503 7.00 7.19 -0.71
CA ASP A 503 6.66 6.62 0.61
C ASP A 503 7.86 6.47 1.56
N LEU A 504 9.08 6.79 1.11
CA LEU A 504 10.30 6.71 1.93
C LEU A 504 10.19 7.55 3.20
N SER A 505 10.76 7.09 4.31
CA SER A 505 10.62 7.78 5.60
C SER A 505 11.35 9.13 5.65
N LEU A 506 12.44 9.28 4.88
CA LEU A 506 13.28 10.48 4.80
C LEU A 506 13.72 11.01 6.17
N PRO A 507 14.60 10.28 6.90
CA PRO A 507 15.17 10.75 8.16
C PRO A 507 15.70 12.20 8.08
N GLN A 508 15.55 12.99 9.14
CA GLN A 508 16.04 14.39 9.17
C GLN A 508 17.01 14.65 10.32
N LYS A 509 17.88 15.67 10.16
CA LYS A 509 18.81 16.12 11.20
C LYS A 509 18.88 17.64 11.31
N SER A 510 19.25 18.10 12.50
CA SER A 510 19.77 19.44 12.79
C SER A 510 21.00 19.30 13.67
N VAL A 511 22.15 19.85 13.24
CA VAL A 511 23.40 19.83 14.00
C VAL A 511 23.82 21.27 14.31
N GLY A 512 23.79 21.64 15.59
CA GLY A 512 24.20 22.95 16.06
C GLY A 512 25.70 23.21 15.90
N GLY A 513 26.07 24.37 15.37
CA GLY A 513 27.47 24.71 15.12
C GLY A 513 28.34 24.83 16.39
N ASN A 514 27.78 25.36 17.49
CA ASN A 514 28.50 25.45 18.77
C ASN A 514 28.67 24.07 19.39
N PHE A 515 27.63 23.24 19.32
CA PHE A 515 27.71 21.84 19.73
C PHE A 515 28.81 21.11 18.97
N LEU A 516 28.84 21.22 17.64
CA LEU A 516 29.82 20.52 16.82
C LEU A 516 31.26 20.93 17.16
N GLN A 517 31.51 22.24 17.32
CA GLN A 517 32.81 22.75 17.72
C GLN A 517 33.23 22.22 19.10
N TRP A 518 32.33 22.23 20.08
CA TRP A 518 32.58 21.69 21.40
C TRP A 518 32.84 20.17 21.36
N TRP A 519 32.02 19.42 20.64
CA TRP A 519 32.12 17.96 20.54
C TRP A 519 33.46 17.53 19.96
N GLN A 520 33.87 18.16 18.86
CA GLN A 520 35.12 17.84 18.16
C GLN A 520 36.39 18.36 18.87
N ALA A 521 36.27 19.29 19.82
CA ALA A 521 37.40 19.85 20.56
C ALA A 521 38.06 18.85 21.53
N ASP A 522 37.32 17.84 22.01
CA ASP A 522 37.84 16.80 22.90
C ASP A 522 37.51 15.40 22.37
N LYS A 523 38.53 14.77 21.77
CA LYS A 523 38.42 13.41 21.20
C LYS A 523 38.50 12.31 22.25
N THR A 524 38.75 12.63 23.52
CA THR A 524 38.95 11.62 24.58
C THR A 524 37.64 11.03 25.13
N ALA A 525 36.49 11.65 24.83
CA ALA A 525 35.17 11.23 25.30
C ALA A 525 34.63 9.95 24.61
N VAL A 526 35.25 9.48 23.52
CA VAL A 526 34.80 8.30 22.78
C VAL A 526 35.82 7.19 22.92
N VAL A 527 35.44 6.10 23.58
CA VAL A 527 36.21 4.85 23.50
C VAL A 527 35.80 4.16 22.21
N ILE A 528 36.62 4.30 21.15
CA ILE A 528 36.43 3.48 19.95
C ILE A 528 37.01 2.10 20.28
N PRO A 529 36.20 1.03 20.41
CA PRO A 529 36.76 -0.31 20.54
C PRO A 529 37.56 -0.62 19.28
N VAL A 530 38.87 -0.81 19.44
CA VAL A 530 39.73 -1.34 18.36
C VAL A 530 39.22 -2.75 18.06
N ARG A 531 38.77 -3.01 16.83
CA ARG A 531 38.37 -4.37 16.41
C ARG A 531 39.57 -5.31 16.66
N PRO A 532 39.36 -6.51 17.25
CA PRO A 532 40.40 -7.53 17.29
C PRO A 532 40.82 -7.98 15.89
#